data_AF-A0A952FMI9-F1
#
_entry.id   AF-A0A952FMI9-F1
#
_cell.length_a   1.000
_cell.length_b   1.000
_cell.length_c   1.000
_cell.angle_alpha   90.00
_cell.angle_beta   90.00
_cell.angle_gamma   90.00
#
_symmetry.space_group_name_H-M   'P 1'
#
loop_
_entity.id
_entity.type
_entity.pdbx_description
1 polymer ?
#
loop_
_entity_poly.entity_id
_entity_poly.type
_entity_poly.pdbx_seq_one_letter_code
_entity_poly.pdbx_strand_id
1 'polypeptide(L)'
;MEHAITSFDDLFARWPRQGHLSTDLGVSPQHLRMMRVRRSVPVRFWPRFVAAAARRGIAGVDYDLLVRLHAEEASQRPRRHSTPSRRKP
;
A
#
# COMPACT_ATOMS: atom_id res chain seq x y z
N MET A 1 9.87 19.10 -6.57
CA MET A 1 9.23 18.95 -5.25
C MET A 1 9.27 17.47 -4.90
N GLU A 2 10.05 17.12 -3.90
CA GLU A 2 10.10 15.76 -3.36
C GLU A 2 8.78 15.52 -2.62
N HIS A 3 7.84 14.84 -3.27
CA HIS A 3 6.55 14.53 -2.64
C HIS A 3 6.78 13.47 -1.56
N ALA A 4 6.58 13.84 -0.29
CA ALA A 4 6.64 12.93 0.84
C ALA A 4 5.58 11.83 0.69
N ILE A 5 5.95 10.57 0.92
CA ILE A 5 5.02 9.44 0.82
C ILE A 5 4.13 9.46 2.06
N THR A 6 2.85 9.83 1.88
CA THR A 6 1.87 9.93 2.98
C THR A 6 0.76 8.87 2.88
N SER A 7 0.76 8.06 1.82
CA SER A 7 -0.24 7.02 1.59
C SER A 7 0.33 5.88 0.76
N PHE A 8 -0.31 4.71 0.82
CA PHE A 8 0.07 3.59 -0.04
C PHE A 8 -0.05 3.95 -1.52
N ASP A 9 -1.02 4.78 -1.95
CA ASP A 9 -1.14 5.18 -3.35
C ASP A 9 0.09 5.98 -3.84
N ASP A 10 0.59 6.89 -3.00
CA ASP A 10 1.84 7.64 -3.24
C ASP A 10 3.04 6.71 -3.33
N LEU A 11 3.11 5.70 -2.44
CA LEU A 11 4.11 4.66 -2.52
C LEU A 11 4.02 3.93 -3.88
N PHE A 12 2.84 3.47 -4.27
CA PHE A 12 2.62 2.81 -5.57
C PHE A 12 2.96 3.71 -6.77
N ALA A 13 2.78 5.02 -6.65
CA ALA A 13 3.11 6.01 -7.68
C ALA A 13 4.62 6.18 -7.89
N ARG A 14 5.46 5.78 -6.93
CA ARG A 14 6.93 5.77 -7.11
C ARG A 14 7.42 4.81 -8.19
N TRP A 15 6.59 3.85 -8.59
CA TRP A 15 6.89 2.97 -9.72
C TRP A 15 6.30 3.53 -11.02
N PRO A 16 7.11 3.70 -12.08
CA PRO A 16 6.62 4.22 -13.36
C PRO A 16 5.63 3.26 -14.02
N ARG A 17 5.71 1.96 -13.71
CA ARG A 17 4.81 0.93 -14.21
C ARG A 17 4.42 -0.04 -13.10
N GLN A 18 3.13 -0.27 -12.93
CA GLN A 18 2.62 -1.25 -11.96
C GLN A 18 3.04 -2.69 -12.31
N GLY A 19 3.20 -3.00 -13.60
CA GLY A 19 3.69 -4.31 -14.05
C GLY A 19 5.11 -4.65 -13.57
N HIS A 20 5.96 -3.63 -13.46
CA HIS A 20 7.30 -3.78 -12.91
C HIS A 20 7.25 -4.11 -11.41
N LEU A 21 6.39 -3.40 -10.68
CA LEU A 21 6.17 -3.64 -9.26
C LEU A 21 5.58 -5.02 -8.99
N SER A 22 4.62 -5.48 -9.80
CA SER A 22 4.06 -6.84 -9.67
C SER A 22 5.12 -7.92 -9.85
N THR A 23 6.02 -7.76 -10.82
CA THR A 23 7.14 -8.69 -11.04
C THR A 23 8.12 -8.66 -9.88
N ASP A 24 8.50 -7.47 -9.40
CA ASP A 24 9.42 -7.31 -8.25
C ASP A 24 8.85 -7.92 -6.95
N LEU A 25 7.53 -7.80 -6.75
CA LEU A 25 6.80 -8.37 -5.62
C LEU A 25 6.51 -9.87 -5.79
N GLY A 26 6.64 -10.42 -6.99
CA GLY A 26 6.23 -11.79 -7.32
C GLY A 26 4.73 -12.03 -7.14
N VAL A 27 3.90 -11.01 -7.42
CA VAL A 27 2.44 -11.11 -7.31
C VAL A 27 1.78 -10.87 -8.67
N SER A 28 0.62 -11.47 -8.89
CA SER A 28 -0.15 -11.22 -10.11
C SER A 28 -0.61 -9.75 -10.19
N PRO A 29 -0.76 -9.16 -11.39
CA PRO A 29 -1.21 -7.77 -11.56
C PRO A 29 -2.57 -7.49 -10.91
N GLN A 30 -3.47 -8.48 -10.94
CA GLN A 30 -4.77 -8.41 -10.28
C GLN A 30 -4.65 -8.34 -8.75
N HIS A 31 -3.70 -9.08 -8.17
CA HIS A 31 -3.44 -9.07 -6.74
C HIS A 31 -2.90 -7.70 -6.31
N LEU A 32 -1.95 -7.15 -7.08
CA LEU A 32 -1.44 -5.80 -6.87
C LEU A 32 -2.57 -4.75 -6.92
N ARG A 33 -3.45 -4.85 -7.92
CA ARG A 33 -4.62 -3.95 -8.06
C ARG A 33 -5.54 -4.05 -6.86
N MET A 34 -5.82 -5.26 -6.36
CA MET A 34 -6.64 -5.45 -5.17
C MET A 34 -6.00 -4.87 -3.91
N MET A 35 -4.68 -5.00 -3.74
CA MET A 35 -3.95 -4.39 -2.62
C MET A 35 -4.06 -2.87 -2.64
N ARG A 36 -3.94 -2.26 -3.84
CA ARG A 36 -4.10 -0.82 -4.04
C ARG A 36 -5.52 -0.35 -3.75
N VAL A 37 -6.54 -1.06 -4.26
CA VAL A 37 -7.96 -0.73 -3.98
C VAL A 37 -8.27 -0.82 -2.49
N ARG A 38 -7.73 -1.82 -1.79
CA ARG A 38 -7.90 -1.99 -0.35
C ARG A 38 -7.06 -1.00 0.48
N ARG A 39 -6.17 -0.22 -0.16
CA ARG A 39 -5.18 0.68 0.47
C ARG A 39 -4.41 0.02 1.61
N SER A 40 -4.19 -1.29 1.51
CA SER A 40 -3.62 -2.08 2.59
C SER A 40 -2.66 -3.09 2.01
N VAL A 41 -1.41 -3.05 2.50
CA VAL A 41 -0.36 -3.99 2.13
C VAL A 41 -0.09 -4.93 3.30
N PRO A 42 -0.27 -6.25 3.13
CA PRO A 42 0.09 -7.21 4.16
C PRO A 42 1.59 -7.16 4.50
N VAL A 43 1.92 -7.24 5.79
CA VAL A 43 3.30 -7.13 6.32
C VAL A 43 4.28 -8.07 5.63
N ARG A 44 3.84 -9.27 5.24
CA ARG A 44 4.64 -10.26 4.49
C ARG A 44 5.23 -9.74 3.16
N PHE A 45 4.67 -8.67 2.60
CA PHE A 45 5.16 -8.06 1.36
C PHE A 45 6.11 -6.89 1.60
N TRP A 46 6.23 -6.38 2.82
CA TRP A 46 7.08 -5.22 3.13
C TRP A 46 8.55 -5.45 2.77
N PRO A 47 9.17 -6.61 3.08
CA PRO A 47 10.55 -6.86 2.65
C PRO A 47 10.74 -6.81 1.15
N ARG A 48 9.72 -7.24 0.39
CA ARG A 48 9.74 -7.19 -1.07
C ARG A 48 9.61 -5.76 -1.59
N PHE A 49 8.82 -4.91 -0.93
CA PHE A 49 8.73 -3.49 -1.25
C PHE A 49 10.06 -2.76 -1.04
N VAL A 50 10.68 -2.96 0.13
CA VAL A 50 11.98 -2.35 0.44
C VAL A 50 13.06 -2.85 -0.52
N ALA A 51 13.10 -4.15 -0.81
CA ALA A 51 14.03 -4.72 -1.79
C ALA A 51 13.80 -4.17 -3.21
N ALA A 52 12.53 -4.07 -3.65
CA ALA A 52 12.19 -3.53 -4.97
C ALA A 52 12.57 -2.05 -5.10
N ALA A 53 12.36 -1.27 -4.04
CA ALA A 53 12.76 0.13 -3.98
C ALA A 53 14.28 0.27 -4.01
N ALA A 54 15.00 -0.50 -3.20
CA ALA A 54 16.47 -0.52 -3.17
C ALA A 54 17.06 -0.89 -4.53
N ARG A 55 16.54 -1.93 -5.19
CA ARG A 55 16.96 -2.35 -6.55
C ARG A 55 16.79 -1.25 -7.60
N ARG A 56 15.76 -0.41 -7.44
CA ARG A 56 15.43 0.68 -8.38
C ARG A 56 16.01 2.03 -7.96
N GLY A 57 16.70 2.11 -6.81
CA GLY A 57 17.19 3.36 -6.26
C GLY A 57 16.08 4.35 -5.83
N ILE A 58 14.89 3.84 -5.49
CA ILE A 58 13.79 4.68 -5.02
C ILE A 58 14.05 5.08 -3.57
N ALA A 59 14.40 6.36 -3.37
CA ALA A 59 14.66 6.91 -2.04
C ALA A 59 13.37 7.07 -1.22
N GLY A 60 13.51 6.86 0.09
CA GLY A 60 12.44 7.08 1.07
C GLY A 60 11.47 5.91 1.24
N VAL A 61 11.76 4.72 0.71
CA VAL A 61 10.96 3.50 0.94
C VAL A 61 11.69 2.57 1.91
N ASP A 62 11.34 2.67 3.18
CA ASP A 62 11.91 1.84 4.25
C ASP A 62 10.81 1.23 5.13
N TYR A 63 11.21 0.43 6.12
CA TYR A 63 10.26 -0.20 7.03
C TYR A 63 9.53 0.81 7.93
N ASP A 64 10.19 1.87 8.39
CA ASP A 64 9.59 2.94 9.19
C ASP A 64 8.47 3.63 8.42
N LEU A 65 8.70 3.97 7.15
CA LEU A 65 7.63 4.48 6.28
C LEU A 65 6.45 3.48 6.20
N LEU A 66 6.72 2.20 5.91
CA LEU A 66 5.66 1.20 5.77
C LEU A 66 4.85 1.02 7.06
N VAL A 67 5.53 1.06 8.23
CA VAL A 67 4.89 1.03 9.55
C VAL A 67 3.99 2.25 9.74
N ARG A 68 4.48 3.46 9.44
CA ARG A 68 3.69 4.70 9.55
C ARG A 68 2.43 4.63 8.70
N LEU A 69 2.58 4.29 7.41
CA LEU A 69 1.45 4.16 6.48
C LEU A 69 0.43 3.12 6.96
N HIS A 70 0.90 2.00 7.51
CA HIS A 70 0.03 0.95 8.03
C HIS A 70 -0.73 1.39 9.29
N ALA A 71 -0.06 2.08 10.22
CA ALA A 71 -0.67 2.61 11.43
C ALA A 71 -1.70 3.71 11.11
N GLU A 72 -1.42 4.58 10.13
CA GLU A 72 -2.34 5.61 9.67
C GLU A 72 -3.60 5.00 9.03
N GLU A 73 -3.46 4.02 8.13
CA GLU A 73 -4.60 3.33 7.52
C GLU A 73 -5.45 2.56 8.55
N ALA A 74 -4.81 1.93 9.54
CA ALA A 74 -5.52 1.27 10.64
C ALA A 74 -6.33 2.28 11.47
N SER A 75 -5.75 3.45 11.74
CA SER A 75 -6.39 4.54 12.48
C SER A 75 -7.52 5.22 11.70
N GLN A 76 -7.45 5.22 10.37
CA GLN A 76 -8.53 5.68 9.48
C GLN A 76 -9.68 4.65 9.33
N ARG A 77 -9.44 3.40 9.72
CA ARG A 77 -10.41 2.30 9.59
C ARG A 77 -11.57 2.19 10.59
N PRO A 78 -11.81 3.05 11.59
CA PRO A 78 -13.00 2.92 12.44
C PRO A 78 -14.25 3.69 11.97
N ARG A 79 -14.34 4.18 10.72
CA ARG A 79 -15.49 5.02 10.29
C ARG A 79 -16.19 4.67 8.98
N ARG A 80 -15.70 3.68 8.22
CA ARG A 80 -16.37 3.24 6.97
C ARG A 80 -16.96 1.87 7.22
N HIS A 81 -18.30 1.80 7.26
CA HIS A 81 -19.16 0.62 7.53
C HIS A 81 -19.59 0.42 9.01
N SER A 82 -20.21 1.44 9.59
CA SER A 82 -21.44 1.19 10.36
C SER A 82 -22.62 1.54 9.46
N THR A 83 -23.00 0.62 8.57
CA THR A 83 -24.35 0.67 8.01
C THR A 83 -25.25 0.16 9.14
N PRO A 84 -26.18 0.96 9.71
CA PRO A 84 -27.15 0.39 10.62
C PRO A 84 -27.98 -0.58 9.79
N SER A 85 -27.81 -1.88 10.06
CA SER A 85 -28.65 -2.93 9.47
C SER A 85 -30.08 -2.63 9.92
N ARG A 86 -30.85 -2.06 9.00
CA ARG A 86 -32.25 -1.67 9.18
C ARG A 86 -33.04 -2.96 9.45
N ARG A 87 -33.24 -3.31 10.72
CA ARG A 87 -34.27 -4.26 11.13
C ARG A 87 -35.60 -3.73 10.58
N LYS A 88 -36.20 -4.46 9.65
CA LYS A 88 -37.61 -4.26 9.27
C LYS A 88 -38.49 -5.09 10.22
N PRO A 89 -39.73 -4.62 10.46
CA PRO A 89 -40.62 -5.10 11.53
C PRO A 89 -41.11 -6.53 11.31
#